data_AF-W5YWE0-F1
#
_entry.id   AF-W5YWE0-F1
#
_cell.length_a   1.000
_cell.length_b   1.000
_cell.length_c   1.000
_cell.angle_alpha   90.00
_cell.angle_beta   90.00
_cell.angle_gamma   90.00
#
_symmetry.space_group_name_H-M   'P 1'
#
loop_
_entity.id
_entity.type
_entity.pdbx_description
1 polymer ?
#
loop_
_entity_poly.entity_id
_entity_poly.type
_entity_poly.pdbx_seq_one_letter_code
_entity_poly.pdbx_strand_id
1 'polypeptide(L)'
;MLDQVAGPGVRRLGTVGGNLCAGGDLSALFLALDARLHLVGHHDPKGESLVVWDAADAGFDLIQSVTLPDARPWRIAVDKLGHRERFSPTRATVACVHDGERLRLAVNGEGGPGRLSISEAALNDGHSLSGADRIHILDTELEFRGWRDPPLRLAIQRMVDYLLAEVGHVL
;
A
#
# COMPACT_ATOMS: atom_id res chain seq x y z
N MET A 1 -7.34 -5.98 9.11
CA MET A 1 -6.49 -6.36 7.97
C MET A 1 -5.83 -7.74 8.13
N LEU A 2 -5.01 -8.00 9.17
CA LEU A 2 -4.28 -9.28 9.29
C LEU A 2 -5.20 -10.52 9.20
N ASP A 3 -6.43 -10.44 9.70
CA ASP A 3 -7.38 -11.56 9.61
C ASP A 3 -7.86 -11.89 8.20
N GLN A 4 -7.68 -10.98 7.25
CA GLN A 4 -7.99 -11.15 5.82
C GLN A 4 -6.79 -11.67 5.01
N VAL A 5 -5.59 -11.72 5.61
CA VAL A 5 -4.39 -12.30 4.99
C VAL A 5 -4.45 -13.81 5.17
N ALA A 6 -4.70 -14.51 4.07
CA ALA A 6 -4.80 -15.97 4.01
C ALA A 6 -5.70 -16.58 5.13
N GLY A 7 -5.46 -17.83 5.49
CA GLY A 7 -6.12 -18.48 6.63
C GLY A 7 -5.30 -18.49 7.90
N PRO A 8 -5.90 -18.82 9.05
CA PRO A 8 -5.19 -18.91 10.33
C PRO A 8 -3.97 -19.84 10.29
N GLY A 9 -4.06 -20.99 9.61
CA GLY A 9 -2.93 -21.92 9.47
C GLY A 9 -1.77 -21.35 8.65
N VAL A 10 -2.07 -20.61 7.58
CA VAL A 10 -1.05 -19.93 6.75
C VAL A 10 -0.40 -18.79 7.54
N ARG A 11 -1.19 -17.99 8.27
CA ARG A 11 -0.66 -16.88 9.09
C ARG A 11 0.32 -17.31 10.17
N ARG A 12 0.19 -18.53 10.70
CA ARG A 12 1.12 -19.08 11.71
C ARG A 12 2.50 -19.42 11.14
N LEU A 13 2.58 -19.65 9.84
CA LEU A 13 3.82 -20.03 9.15
C LEU A 13 4.38 -18.91 8.27
N GLY A 14 3.51 -18.00 7.82
CA GLY A 14 3.88 -16.86 7.00
C GLY A 14 4.72 -15.85 7.77
N THR A 15 5.74 -15.32 7.11
CA THR A 15 6.58 -14.25 7.64
C THR A 15 6.22 -12.93 6.97
N VAL A 16 6.47 -11.81 7.66
CA VAL A 16 6.32 -10.47 7.08
C VAL A 16 7.25 -10.29 5.88
N GLY A 17 8.52 -10.69 6.01
CA GLY A 17 9.48 -10.63 4.90
C GLY A 17 9.02 -11.43 3.67
N GLY A 18 8.56 -12.66 3.86
CA GLY A 18 8.01 -13.48 2.77
C GLY A 18 6.75 -12.88 2.14
N ASN A 19 5.90 -12.20 2.92
CA ASN A 19 4.76 -11.48 2.38
C ASN A 19 5.20 -10.31 1.48
N LEU A 20 6.18 -9.52 1.92
CA LEU A 20 6.68 -8.37 1.15
C LEU A 20 7.39 -8.81 -0.14
N CYS A 21 8.24 -9.85 -0.07
CA CYS A 21 8.88 -10.47 -1.25
C CYS A 21 7.88 -10.99 -2.28
N ALA A 22 6.72 -11.48 -1.84
CA ALA A 22 5.68 -11.97 -2.74
C ALA A 22 4.77 -10.86 -3.30
N GLY A 23 4.99 -9.59 -2.96
CA GLY A 23 4.03 -8.53 -3.27
C GLY A 23 2.68 -8.78 -2.59
N GLY A 24 2.70 -9.25 -1.34
CA GLY A 24 1.52 -9.69 -0.60
C GLY A 24 0.68 -8.54 -0.03
N ASP A 25 -0.44 -8.91 0.62
CA ASP A 25 -1.41 -7.97 1.18
C ASP A 25 -0.82 -6.83 2.01
N LEU A 26 0.26 -7.10 2.76
CA LEU A 26 0.86 -6.11 3.66
C LEU A 26 1.66 -5.03 2.92
N SER A 27 2.03 -5.24 1.65
CA SER A 27 2.90 -4.34 0.92
C SER A 27 2.32 -2.93 0.81
N ALA A 28 1.03 -2.78 0.52
CA ALA A 28 0.38 -1.47 0.46
C ALA A 28 0.46 -0.75 1.82
N LEU A 29 0.10 -1.44 2.91
CA LEU A 29 0.16 -0.84 4.25
C LEU A 29 1.59 -0.42 4.62
N PHE A 30 2.58 -1.26 4.33
CA PHE A 30 3.96 -0.98 4.70
C PHE A 30 4.54 0.17 3.88
N LEU A 31 4.14 0.32 2.61
CA LEU A 31 4.48 1.48 1.78
C LEU A 31 3.85 2.77 2.32
N ALA A 32 2.58 2.74 2.71
CA ALA A 32 1.90 3.91 3.28
C ALA A 32 2.49 4.31 4.65
N LEU A 33 3.00 3.34 5.42
CA LEU A 33 3.67 3.59 6.70
C LEU A 33 5.14 4.03 6.57
N ASP A 34 5.69 4.14 5.36
CA ASP A 34 7.13 4.35 5.15
C ASP A 34 8.00 3.33 5.92
N ALA A 35 7.60 2.06 5.85
CA ALA A 35 8.37 0.97 6.44
C ALA A 35 9.80 0.95 5.89
N ARG A 36 10.76 0.70 6.78
CA ARG A 36 12.17 0.52 6.42
C ARG A 36 12.54 -0.95 6.52
N LEU A 37 13.20 -1.46 5.48
CA LEU A 37 13.77 -2.80 5.44
C LEU A 37 15.22 -2.74 5.92
N HIS A 38 15.59 -3.68 6.78
CA HIS A 38 16.99 -3.97 7.07
C HIS A 38 17.36 -5.24 6.31
N LEU A 39 18.32 -5.11 5.41
CA LEU A 39 18.78 -6.18 4.54
C LEU A 39 20.12 -6.72 5.04
N VAL A 40 20.38 -7.99 4.73
CA VAL A 40 21.66 -8.66 4.95
C VAL A 40 22.08 -9.27 3.62
N GLY A 41 23.21 -8.83 3.07
CA GLY A 41 23.76 -9.35 1.83
C GLY A 41 24.77 -8.39 1.18
N HIS A 42 24.74 -8.28 -0.15
CA HIS A 42 25.59 -7.40 -0.94
C HIS A 42 25.32 -5.91 -0.71
N HIS A 43 24.09 -5.54 -0.33
CA HIS A 43 23.84 -4.24 0.28
C HIS A 43 24.03 -4.37 1.80
N ASP A 44 25.21 -3.94 2.27
CA ASP A 44 25.56 -3.71 3.68
C ASP A 44 24.41 -2.97 4.40
N PRO A 45 24.15 -3.14 5.73
CA PRO A 45 22.84 -2.96 6.37
C PRO A 45 22.44 -1.48 6.60
N LYS A 46 22.64 -0.63 5.59
CA LYS A 46 22.05 0.69 5.46
C LYS A 46 20.59 0.46 5.11
N GLY A 47 19.74 0.28 6.13
CA GLY A 47 18.33 -0.02 5.93
C GLY A 47 17.68 0.89 4.88
N GLU A 48 16.95 0.28 3.96
CA GLU A 48 16.33 0.94 2.81
C GLU A 48 14.85 1.24 3.07
N SER A 49 14.32 2.29 2.44
CA SER A 49 12.87 2.52 2.43
C SER A 49 12.18 1.52 1.50
N LEU A 50 11.02 0.99 1.89
CA LEU A 50 10.25 0.10 1.02
C LEU A 50 9.83 0.76 -0.30
N VAL A 51 9.74 2.09 -0.35
CA VAL A 51 9.44 2.83 -1.59
C VAL A 51 10.60 2.73 -2.60
N VAL A 52 11.82 2.59 -2.12
CA VAL A 52 13.05 2.50 -2.93
C VAL A 52 13.36 1.05 -3.30
N TRP A 53 12.90 0.10 -2.47
CA TRP A 53 13.16 -1.32 -2.66
C TRP A 53 12.30 -1.90 -3.80
N ASP A 54 12.97 -2.36 -4.86
CA ASP A 54 12.34 -3.13 -5.93
C ASP A 54 12.43 -4.62 -5.62
N ALA A 55 11.27 -5.25 -5.36
CA ALA A 55 11.18 -6.69 -5.14
C ALA A 55 11.65 -7.51 -6.35
N ALA A 56 11.63 -6.94 -7.57
CA ALA A 56 12.06 -7.61 -8.78
C ALA A 56 13.59 -7.68 -8.94
N ASP A 57 14.35 -6.83 -8.23
CA ASP A 57 15.82 -6.78 -8.24
C ASP A 57 16.41 -7.20 -6.89
N ALA A 58 15.68 -8.02 -6.12
CA ALA A 58 16.10 -8.56 -4.82
C ALA A 58 17.23 -9.60 -4.93
N GLY A 59 18.27 -9.30 -5.71
CA GLY A 59 19.47 -10.08 -5.84
C GLY A 59 20.12 -10.28 -4.47
N PHE A 60 20.35 -11.56 -4.12
CA PHE A 60 21.18 -12.09 -3.02
C PHE A 60 20.91 -11.60 -1.57
N ASP A 61 20.10 -10.57 -1.36
CA ASP A 61 19.90 -9.93 -0.07
C ASP A 61 18.68 -10.49 0.66
N LEU A 62 18.82 -10.68 1.98
CA LEU A 62 17.78 -11.22 2.85
C LEU A 62 17.17 -10.11 3.71
N ILE A 63 15.84 -10.04 3.77
CA ILE A 63 15.16 -9.16 4.73
C ILE A 63 15.36 -9.71 6.15
N GLN A 64 16.17 -9.02 6.95
CA GLN A 64 16.41 -9.36 8.35
C GLN A 64 15.32 -8.82 9.26
N SER A 65 14.93 -7.56 9.08
CA SER A 65 13.87 -6.93 9.87
C SER A 65 13.16 -5.83 9.12
N VAL A 66 11.96 -5.51 9.58
CA VAL A 66 11.18 -4.37 9.10
C VAL A 66 10.90 -3.43 10.26
N THR A 67 11.22 -2.16 10.08
CA THR A 67 11.01 -1.10 11.08
C THR A 67 9.86 -0.22 10.63
N LEU A 68 8.86 -0.07 11.49
CA LEU A 68 7.75 0.85 11.31
C LEU A 68 7.94 2.09 12.20
N PRO A 69 7.47 3.27 11.78
CA PRO A 69 7.37 4.42 12.67
C PRO A 69 6.38 4.14 13.81
N ASP A 70 6.43 4.97 14.86
CA ASP A 70 5.42 4.93 15.92
C ASP A 70 4.08 5.47 15.38
N ALA A 71 3.30 4.56 14.81
CA ALA A 71 2.03 4.86 14.16
C ALA A 71 0.83 4.79 15.13
N ARG A 72 1.05 4.67 16.45
CA ARG A 72 -0.03 4.67 17.45
C ARG A 72 -0.96 5.89 17.39
N PRO A 73 -0.49 7.12 17.12
CA PRO A 73 -1.38 8.27 16.99
C PRO A 73 -2.00 8.42 15.60
N TRP A 74 -1.62 7.58 14.64
CA TRP A 74 -2.03 7.73 13.24
C TRP A 74 -3.41 7.11 13.00
N ARG A 75 -4.13 7.67 12.03
CA ARG A 75 -5.36 7.07 11.52
C ARG A 75 -5.00 6.20 10.33
N ILE A 76 -5.36 4.93 10.38
CA ILE A 76 -4.96 3.93 9.40
C ILE A 76 -6.21 3.18 8.96
N ALA A 77 -6.47 3.20 7.66
CA ALA A 77 -7.53 2.42 7.04
C ALA A 77 -6.93 1.59 5.90
N VAL A 78 -7.33 0.33 5.79
CA VAL A 78 -6.87 -0.59 4.75
C VAL A 78 -8.03 -1.44 4.29
N ASP A 79 -8.18 -1.55 2.97
CA ASP A 79 -9.19 -2.41 2.36
C ASP A 79 -8.57 -3.34 1.32
N LYS A 80 -9.16 -4.53 1.18
CA LYS A 80 -8.73 -5.60 0.28
C LYS A 80 -9.87 -6.05 -0.60
N LEU A 81 -9.66 -5.95 -1.90
CA LEU A 81 -10.50 -6.53 -2.92
C LEU A 81 -9.95 -7.88 -3.38
N GLY A 82 -10.76 -8.92 -3.25
CA GLY A 82 -10.51 -10.26 -3.79
C GLY A 82 -11.67 -10.77 -4.64
N HIS A 83 -11.52 -11.94 -5.25
CA HIS A 83 -12.60 -12.64 -5.96
C HIS A 83 -13.68 -13.20 -5.01
N ARG A 84 -13.36 -13.33 -3.72
CA ARG A 84 -14.25 -13.81 -2.66
C ARG A 84 -13.85 -13.21 -1.32
N GLU A 85 -14.76 -13.24 -0.34
CA GLU A 85 -14.59 -12.56 0.96
C GLU A 85 -13.36 -13.03 1.75
N ARG A 86 -13.02 -14.33 1.69
CA ARG A 86 -11.90 -14.91 2.45
C ARG A 86 -11.08 -15.86 1.62
N PHE A 87 -9.81 -16.03 1.99
CA PHE A 87 -8.86 -16.90 1.28
C PHE A 87 -8.80 -16.59 -0.22
N SER A 88 -8.91 -15.32 -0.58
CA SER A 88 -8.81 -14.88 -1.97
C SER A 88 -7.42 -14.35 -2.25
N PRO A 89 -6.82 -14.73 -3.39
CA PRO A 89 -5.80 -13.92 -4.03
C PRO A 89 -6.28 -12.47 -4.16
N THR A 90 -5.33 -11.55 -4.05
CA THR A 90 -5.58 -10.12 -3.98
C THR A 90 -5.67 -9.55 -5.38
N ARG A 91 -6.81 -8.95 -5.70
CA ARG A 91 -6.95 -8.13 -6.90
C ARG A 91 -6.36 -6.76 -6.65
N ALA A 92 -6.77 -6.15 -5.53
CA ALA A 92 -6.23 -4.90 -5.04
C ALA A 92 -6.23 -4.86 -3.50
N THR A 93 -5.26 -4.19 -2.92
CA THR A 93 -5.25 -3.72 -1.54
C THR A 93 -4.90 -2.24 -1.59
N VAL A 94 -5.67 -1.43 -0.89
CA VAL A 94 -5.41 0.01 -0.75
C VAL A 94 -5.20 0.29 0.72
N ALA A 95 -4.12 1.01 1.04
CA ALA A 95 -3.86 1.53 2.36
C ALA A 95 -3.90 3.05 2.34
N CYS A 96 -4.58 3.62 3.33
CA CYS A 96 -4.67 5.04 3.58
C CYS A 96 -4.22 5.31 5.02
N VAL A 97 -3.25 6.20 5.17
CA VAL A 97 -2.66 6.57 6.46
C VAL A 97 -2.67 8.07 6.58
N HIS A 98 -3.15 8.59 7.71
CA HIS A 98 -3.02 9.99 8.08
C HIS A 98 -2.20 10.09 9.36
N ASP A 99 -1.01 10.67 9.28
CA ASP A 99 -0.04 10.73 10.39
C ASP A 99 -0.28 11.89 11.38
N GLY A 100 -1.26 12.74 11.07
CA GLY A 100 -1.57 13.97 11.83
C GLY A 100 -1.24 15.23 11.04
N GLU A 101 -0.37 15.12 10.04
CA GLU A 101 0.03 16.22 9.16
C GLU A 101 -0.26 15.91 7.69
N ARG A 102 -0.07 14.67 7.26
CA ARG A 102 -0.12 14.25 5.86
C ARG A 102 -0.88 12.95 5.69
N LEU A 103 -1.58 12.89 4.57
CA LEU A 103 -2.16 11.70 3.99
C LEU A 103 -1.13 10.92 3.16
N ARG A 104 -1.12 9.60 3.30
CA ARG A 104 -0.28 8.66 2.56
C ARG A 104 -1.17 7.56 1.99
N LEU A 105 -0.97 7.23 0.73
CA LEU A 105 -1.77 6.31 -0.06
C LEU A 105 -0.85 5.31 -0.75
N ALA A 106 -1.19 4.04 -0.65
CA ALA A 106 -0.49 3.00 -1.39
C ALA A 106 -1.45 1.91 -1.84
N VAL A 107 -1.09 1.26 -2.93
CA VAL A 107 -1.83 0.17 -3.55
C VAL A 107 -0.93 -1.06 -3.70
N ASN A 108 -1.53 -2.23 -3.77
CA ASN A 108 -0.88 -3.48 -4.16
C ASN A 108 -1.89 -4.43 -4.81
N GLY A 109 -1.44 -5.39 -5.62
CA GLY A 109 -2.29 -6.39 -6.26
C GLY A 109 -1.86 -6.64 -7.71
N GLU A 110 -2.81 -6.73 -8.63
CA GLU A 110 -2.53 -7.10 -10.04
C GLU A 110 -1.59 -6.12 -10.76
N GLY A 111 -1.61 -4.82 -10.41
CA GLY A 111 -0.67 -3.82 -10.93
C GLY A 111 0.61 -3.65 -10.10
N GLY A 112 0.84 -4.53 -9.11
CA GLY A 112 2.00 -4.49 -8.23
C GLY A 112 1.91 -3.46 -7.08
N PRO A 113 2.83 -3.54 -6.12
CA PRO A 113 2.88 -2.62 -4.98
C PRO A 113 3.35 -1.23 -5.40
N GLY A 114 2.78 -0.20 -4.77
CA GLY A 114 3.16 1.17 -5.10
C GLY A 114 2.54 2.25 -4.24
N ARG A 115 3.33 3.29 -3.94
CA ARG A 115 2.84 4.53 -3.36
C ARG A 115 2.14 5.39 -4.43
N LEU A 116 1.00 5.98 -4.09
CA LEU A 116 0.24 6.86 -4.97
C LEU A 116 0.66 8.32 -4.74
N SER A 117 1.95 8.60 -4.94
CA SER A 117 2.60 9.87 -4.57
C SER A 117 2.00 11.10 -5.27
N ILE A 118 1.49 10.96 -6.49
CA ILE A 118 0.84 12.08 -7.21
C ILE A 118 -0.50 12.41 -6.54
N SER A 119 -1.28 11.38 -6.24
CA SER A 119 -2.54 11.51 -5.50
C SER A 119 -2.31 12.05 -4.09
N GLU A 120 -1.27 11.59 -3.38
CA GLU A 120 -0.85 12.11 -2.08
C GLU A 120 -0.54 13.61 -2.14
N ALA A 121 0.28 14.05 -3.10
CA ALA A 121 0.65 15.46 -3.24
C ALA A 121 -0.60 16.33 -3.44
N ALA A 122 -1.44 15.94 -4.40
CA ALA A 122 -2.66 16.67 -4.72
C ALA A 122 -3.60 16.79 -3.50
N LEU A 123 -3.76 15.73 -2.70
CA LEU A 123 -4.60 15.73 -1.51
C LEU A 123 -4.01 16.54 -0.35
N ASN A 124 -2.68 16.60 -0.22
CA ASN A 124 -1.99 17.31 0.85
C ASN A 124 -1.72 18.79 0.55
N ASP A 125 -1.84 19.24 -0.70
CA ASP A 125 -1.56 20.62 -1.12
C ASP A 125 -2.57 21.66 -0.55
N GLY A 126 -3.58 21.23 0.21
CA GLY A 126 -4.50 22.11 0.96
C GLY A 126 -5.51 22.86 0.09
N HIS A 127 -5.48 22.69 -1.22
CA HIS A 127 -6.48 23.20 -2.14
C HIS A 127 -7.67 22.24 -2.23
N SER A 128 -8.88 22.78 -2.24
CA SER A 128 -10.08 21.98 -2.51
C SER A 128 -10.04 21.45 -3.94
N LEU A 129 -9.64 20.19 -4.09
CA LEU A 129 -9.77 19.45 -5.35
C LEU A 129 -11.24 19.13 -5.60
N SER A 130 -11.69 19.34 -6.85
CA SER A 130 -12.99 18.82 -7.24
C SER A 130 -12.97 17.29 -7.23
N GLY A 131 -14.14 16.67 -7.06
CA GLY A 131 -14.26 15.22 -7.16
C GLY A 131 -13.77 14.69 -8.51
N ALA A 132 -14.01 15.43 -9.60
CA ALA A 132 -13.58 15.03 -10.94
C ALA A 132 -12.05 15.07 -11.09
N ASP A 133 -11.38 16.09 -10.55
CA ASP A 133 -9.92 16.21 -10.61
C ASP A 133 -9.24 15.09 -9.84
N ARG A 134 -9.73 14.79 -8.62
CA ARG A 134 -9.20 13.68 -7.81
C ARG A 134 -9.29 12.35 -8.55
N ILE A 135 -10.44 12.08 -9.17
CA ILE A 135 -10.68 10.85 -9.93
C ILE A 135 -9.71 10.75 -11.10
N HIS A 136 -9.55 11.84 -11.85
CA HIS A 136 -8.67 11.87 -13.01
C HIS A 136 -7.20 11.67 -12.64
N ILE A 137 -6.73 12.31 -11.56
CA ILE A 137 -5.35 12.18 -11.06
C ILE A 137 -5.07 10.72 -10.66
N LEU A 138 -5.97 10.13 -9.86
CA LEU A 138 -5.80 8.76 -9.39
C LEU A 138 -5.84 7.75 -10.54
N ASP A 139 -6.78 7.86 -11.47
CA ASP A 139 -6.88 6.94 -12.62
C ASP A 139 -5.62 7.01 -13.50
N THR A 140 -5.14 8.22 -13.77
CA THR A 140 -3.91 8.45 -14.54
C THR A 140 -2.68 7.86 -13.85
N GLU A 141 -2.54 8.07 -12.53
CA GLU A 141 -1.44 7.51 -11.75
C GLU A 141 -1.47 5.98 -11.73
N LEU A 142 -2.65 5.38 -11.51
CA LEU A 142 -2.83 3.92 -11.54
C LEU A 142 -2.45 3.35 -12.91
N GLU A 143 -2.92 3.97 -13.99
CA GLU A 143 -2.58 3.57 -15.36
C GLU A 143 -1.07 3.62 -15.62
N PHE A 144 -0.42 4.73 -15.25
CA PHE A 144 1.03 4.90 -15.36
C PHE A 144 1.80 3.81 -14.60
N ARG A 145 1.30 3.41 -13.43
CA ARG A 145 1.89 2.34 -12.61
C ARG A 145 1.59 0.92 -13.13
N GLY A 146 0.87 0.77 -14.23
CA GLY A 146 0.61 -0.53 -14.85
C GLY A 146 -0.70 -1.20 -14.43
N TRP A 147 -1.59 -0.51 -13.72
CA TRP A 147 -2.96 -0.99 -13.47
C TRP A 147 -3.80 -0.85 -14.73
N ARG A 148 -3.75 -1.84 -15.63
CA ARG A 148 -4.35 -1.75 -16.97
C ARG A 148 -5.84 -2.09 -17.05
N ASP A 149 -6.43 -2.71 -16.02
CA ASP A 149 -7.84 -3.11 -15.98
C ASP A 149 -8.73 -1.93 -15.52
N PRO A 150 -9.53 -1.29 -16.41
CA PRO A 150 -10.31 -0.10 -16.03
C PRO A 150 -11.38 -0.38 -14.95
N PRO A 151 -12.16 -1.47 -15.01
CA PRO A 151 -13.00 -1.90 -13.89
C PRO A 151 -12.27 -1.98 -12.54
N LEU A 152 -11.03 -2.50 -12.53
CA LEU A 152 -10.25 -2.59 -11.30
C LEU A 152 -9.77 -1.22 -10.82
N ARG A 153 -9.35 -0.32 -11.73
CA ARG A 153 -9.03 1.07 -11.37
C ARG A 153 -10.23 1.81 -10.77
N LEU A 154 -11.42 1.65 -11.34
CA LEU A 154 -12.66 2.20 -10.78
C LEU A 154 -12.97 1.62 -9.39
N ALA A 155 -12.73 0.33 -9.17
CA ALA A 155 -12.91 -0.28 -7.86
C ALA A 155 -11.90 0.30 -6.84
N ILE A 156 -10.64 0.45 -7.22
CA ILE A 156 -9.59 1.09 -6.40
C ILE A 156 -9.97 2.52 -6.06
N GLN A 157 -10.50 3.28 -7.01
CA GLN A 157 -10.99 4.65 -6.77
C GLN A 157 -12.06 4.67 -5.67
N ARG A 158 -13.05 3.79 -5.73
CA ARG A 158 -14.09 3.68 -4.70
C ARG A 158 -13.53 3.26 -3.34
N MET A 159 -12.54 2.37 -3.33
CA MET A 159 -11.82 2.00 -2.11
C MET A 159 -11.09 3.21 -1.52
N VAL A 160 -10.39 4.01 -2.34
CA VAL A 160 -9.72 5.24 -1.89
C VAL A 160 -10.73 6.21 -1.29
N ASP A 161 -11.84 6.50 -1.98
CA ASP A 161 -12.88 7.41 -1.48
C ASP A 161 -13.44 6.95 -0.12
N TYR A 162 -13.69 5.64 0.03
CA TYR A 162 -14.14 5.06 1.30
C TYR A 162 -13.08 5.23 2.40
N LEU A 163 -11.81 4.90 2.12
CA LEU A 163 -10.73 4.96 3.10
C LEU A 163 -10.39 6.38 3.53
N LEU A 164 -10.49 7.36 2.63
CA LEU A 164 -10.33 8.80 2.95
C LEU A 164 -11.34 9.25 4.01
N ALA A 165 -12.60 8.83 3.87
CA ALA A 165 -13.65 9.11 4.84
C ALA A 165 -13.34 8.46 6.21
N GLU A 166 -12.86 7.22 6.22
CA GLU A 166 -12.50 6.47 7.45
C GLU A 166 -11.34 7.11 8.22
N VAL A 167 -10.30 7.61 7.55
CA VAL A 167 -9.19 8.33 8.22
C VAL A 167 -9.57 9.75 8.62
N GLY A 168 -10.83 10.16 8.39
CA GLY A 168 -11.37 11.47 8.74
C GLY A 168 -10.78 12.59 7.90
N HIS A 169 -10.33 12.28 6.68
CA HIS A 169 -10.07 13.26 5.64
C HIS A 169 -11.39 13.47 4.89
N VAL A 170 -12.30 14.22 5.52
CA VAL A 170 -13.58 14.57 4.91
C VAL A 170 -13.35 15.70 3.92
N LEU A 171 -13.87 15.50 2.70
CA LEU A 171 -13.89 16.46 1.60
C LEU A 171 -14.58 17.78 1.96
#